data_AF-A0A1H2G372-F1
#
_entry.id   AF-A0A1H2G372-F1
#
_cell.length_a   1.000
_cell.length_b   1.000
_cell.length_c   1.000
_cell.angle_alpha   90.00
_cell.angle_beta   90.00
_cell.angle_gamma   90.00
#
_symmetry.space_group_name_H-M   'P 1'
#
loop_
_entity.id
_entity.type
_entity.pdbx_description
1 polymer ?
#
loop_
_entity_poly.entity_id
_entity_poly.type
_entity_poly.pdbx_seq_one_letter_code
_entity_poly.pdbx_strand_id
1 'polypeptide(L)'
;MSQSTTLDPSWAECLDVDFMFSNHKQIYKRRIEKRQRKLLSKIPDLSQFLRTDERVLLVATCCSPTSLLEQLTGGWIVFYINRALLVITDQRILHLPATPNFGYRDSIAQVEYADCEDIRVGSRHLKIRYRNGSKETFLFLRNERAKLKAHFKDFKSGSRRGPSSTLGGRVHLCPRCTAPLQPDHYQCDKCRLTFKDMGTATRLSLLLPGGGYFYTGHWFLGIGDLMVEAGLLLLVADAMSGGLAGQEGSWEAATFFGGLLAIEKLITVYHARRYIREYLPNDRPVTPRG
;
A
#
# COMPACT_ATOMS: atom_id res chain seq x y z
N MET A 1 -5.09 -33.18 2.54
CA MET A 1 -6.08 -33.31 1.46
C MET A 1 -6.07 -32.03 0.64
N SER A 2 -5.70 -32.14 -0.64
CA SER A 2 -5.51 -31.02 -1.57
C SER A 2 -6.84 -30.71 -2.26
N GLN A 3 -7.61 -29.76 -1.74
CA GLN A 3 -8.69 -29.17 -2.52
C GLN A 3 -8.05 -28.50 -3.75
N SER A 4 -8.28 -29.06 -4.93
CA SER A 4 -8.01 -28.38 -6.19
C SER A 4 -8.93 -27.17 -6.21
N THR A 5 -8.38 -25.99 -5.91
CA THR A 5 -9.06 -24.72 -6.11
C THR A 5 -9.27 -24.57 -7.62
N THR A 6 -10.38 -25.09 -8.13
CA THR A 6 -10.90 -24.75 -9.45
C THR A 6 -11.02 -23.24 -9.47
N LEU A 7 -10.33 -22.60 -10.42
CA LEU A 7 -10.49 -21.16 -10.64
C LEU A 7 -11.98 -20.91 -10.89
N ASP A 8 -12.49 -19.84 -10.29
CA ASP A 8 -13.82 -19.35 -10.64
C ASP A 8 -13.86 -19.13 -12.17
N PRO A 9 -14.84 -19.71 -12.89
CA PRO A 9 -14.92 -19.61 -14.34
C PRO A 9 -14.92 -18.16 -14.85
N SER A 10 -15.35 -17.20 -14.03
CA SER A 10 -15.31 -15.76 -14.38
C SER A 10 -13.90 -15.21 -14.63
N TRP A 11 -12.84 -15.88 -14.16
CA TRP A 11 -11.46 -15.39 -14.29
C TRP A 11 -10.83 -15.92 -15.57
N ALA A 12 -11.29 -17.06 -16.10
CA ALA A 12 -10.62 -17.73 -17.21
C ALA A 12 -10.53 -16.85 -18.47
N GLU A 13 -11.50 -15.96 -18.68
CA GLU A 13 -11.55 -15.07 -19.85
C GLU A 13 -10.62 -13.86 -19.75
N CYS A 14 -10.31 -13.40 -18.53
CA CYS A 14 -9.48 -12.21 -18.30
C CYS A 14 -8.00 -12.54 -18.01
N LEU A 15 -7.63 -13.82 -17.97
CA LEU A 15 -6.27 -14.27 -17.71
C LEU A 15 -5.55 -14.67 -19.01
N ASP A 16 -4.33 -14.17 -19.21
CA ASP A 16 -3.41 -14.76 -20.19
C ASP A 16 -2.76 -15.99 -19.55
N VAL A 17 -3.41 -17.15 -19.71
CA VAL A 17 -3.02 -18.42 -19.06
C VAL A 17 -1.63 -18.87 -19.52
N ASP A 18 -1.34 -18.73 -20.82
CA ASP A 18 -0.09 -19.15 -21.44
C ASP A 18 1.08 -18.32 -20.93
N PHE A 19 0.89 -17.00 -20.89
CA PHE A 19 1.88 -16.13 -20.28
C PHE A 19 1.94 -16.43 -18.78
N MET A 20 0.85 -16.36 -18.02
CA MET A 20 0.83 -16.41 -16.55
C MET A 20 1.48 -17.66 -15.96
N PHE A 21 1.20 -18.85 -16.50
CA PHE A 21 1.68 -20.12 -15.94
C PHE A 21 3.02 -20.57 -16.50
N SER A 22 3.61 -19.80 -17.40
CA SER A 22 4.94 -20.01 -17.93
C SER A 22 6.05 -19.28 -17.16
N ASN A 23 7.28 -19.70 -17.38
CA ASN A 23 8.48 -19.03 -16.88
C ASN A 23 8.93 -17.89 -17.83
N HIS A 24 10.08 -17.26 -17.53
CA HIS A 24 10.67 -16.20 -18.38
C HIS A 24 11.06 -16.65 -19.80
N LYS A 25 11.02 -17.95 -20.10
CA LYS A 25 11.25 -18.54 -21.43
C LYS A 25 9.95 -19.02 -22.09
N GLN A 26 8.79 -18.63 -21.55
CA GLN A 26 7.47 -19.08 -22.01
C GLN A 26 7.24 -20.61 -21.92
N ILE A 27 7.94 -21.29 -21.01
CA ILE A 27 7.73 -22.72 -20.74
C ILE A 27 6.82 -22.88 -19.53
N TYR A 28 5.69 -23.57 -19.70
CA TYR A 28 4.75 -23.90 -18.63
C TYR A 28 5.43 -24.58 -17.44
N LYS A 29 5.06 -24.18 -16.22
CA LYS A 29 5.51 -24.83 -14.98
C LYS A 29 4.38 -24.93 -13.96
N ARG A 30 4.03 -26.17 -13.58
CA ARG A 30 3.04 -26.47 -12.53
C ARG A 30 3.27 -25.74 -11.20
N ARG A 31 4.53 -25.50 -10.81
CA ARG A 31 4.87 -24.74 -9.59
C ARG A 31 4.49 -23.26 -9.70
N ILE A 32 4.63 -22.66 -10.88
CA ILE A 32 4.25 -21.26 -11.14
C ILE A 32 2.74 -21.14 -11.11
N GLU A 33 2.03 -22.04 -11.81
CA GLU A 33 0.57 -22.10 -11.78
C GLU A 33 0.01 -22.19 -10.35
N LYS A 34 0.46 -23.16 -9.56
CA LYS A 34 0.00 -23.32 -8.16
C LYS A 34 0.22 -22.05 -7.34
N ARG A 35 1.31 -21.33 -7.58
CA ARG A 35 1.60 -20.05 -6.90
C ARG A 35 0.68 -18.93 -7.38
N GLN A 36 0.53 -18.75 -8.69
CA GLN A 36 -0.31 -17.72 -9.28
C GLN A 36 -1.77 -17.91 -8.85
N ARG A 37 -2.31 -19.13 -8.92
CA ARG A 37 -3.65 -19.45 -8.40
C ARG A 37 -3.81 -19.13 -6.90
N LYS A 38 -2.77 -19.39 -6.09
CA LYS A 38 -2.78 -19.03 -4.66
C LYS A 38 -2.78 -17.52 -4.42
N LEU A 39 -2.14 -16.73 -5.28
CA LEU A 39 -2.16 -15.27 -5.17
C LEU A 39 -3.47 -14.69 -5.68
N LEU A 40 -3.95 -15.21 -6.80
CA LEU A 40 -5.26 -14.88 -7.38
C LEU A 40 -6.37 -15.07 -6.34
N SER A 41 -6.40 -16.19 -5.62
CA SER A 41 -7.40 -16.41 -4.57
C SER A 41 -7.33 -15.46 -3.35
N LYS A 42 -6.35 -14.55 -3.29
CA LYS A 42 -6.26 -13.50 -2.26
C LYS A 42 -6.84 -12.15 -2.70
N ILE A 43 -7.09 -12.01 -3.99
CA ILE A 43 -7.70 -10.82 -4.58
C ILE A 43 -9.21 -11.13 -4.66
N PRO A 44 -10.10 -10.17 -4.34
CA PRO A 44 -11.52 -10.33 -4.67
C PRO A 44 -11.69 -10.42 -6.19
N ASP A 45 -12.92 -10.55 -6.67
CA ASP A 45 -13.22 -10.65 -8.10
C ASP A 45 -12.42 -9.62 -8.92
N LEU A 46 -11.41 -10.09 -9.64
CA LEU A 46 -10.46 -9.22 -10.33
C LEU A 46 -11.12 -8.56 -11.54
N SER A 47 -12.14 -9.19 -12.13
CA SER A 47 -12.87 -8.69 -13.29
C SER A 47 -13.44 -7.30 -13.05
N GLN A 48 -13.86 -6.99 -11.82
CA GLN A 48 -14.38 -5.69 -11.43
C GLN A 48 -13.37 -4.54 -11.62
N PHE A 49 -12.07 -4.84 -11.57
CA PHE A 49 -11.00 -3.86 -11.67
C PHE A 49 -10.44 -3.71 -13.08
N LEU A 50 -10.73 -4.67 -13.96
CA LEU A 50 -10.20 -4.71 -15.32
C LEU A 50 -11.07 -3.87 -16.26
N ARG A 51 -10.43 -3.28 -17.27
CA ARG A 51 -11.12 -2.69 -18.42
C ARG A 51 -11.61 -3.78 -19.36
N THR A 52 -12.50 -3.42 -20.27
CA THR A 52 -12.86 -4.26 -21.40
C THR A 52 -11.60 -4.69 -22.15
N ASP A 53 -11.50 -5.98 -22.45
CA ASP A 53 -10.37 -6.64 -23.12
C ASP A 53 -9.01 -6.57 -22.40
N GLU A 54 -8.95 -6.10 -21.15
CA GLU A 54 -7.72 -6.08 -20.36
C GLU A 54 -7.39 -7.49 -19.85
N ARG A 55 -6.18 -7.96 -20.15
CA ARG A 55 -5.72 -9.30 -19.77
C ARG A 55 -4.65 -9.25 -18.70
N VAL A 56 -4.84 -10.06 -17.68
CA VAL A 56 -3.89 -10.21 -16.57
C VAL A 56 -2.77 -11.16 -16.99
N LEU A 57 -1.55 -10.64 -16.95
CA LEU A 57 -0.34 -11.36 -17.35
C LEU A 57 0.28 -12.09 -16.15
N LEU A 58 0.41 -11.42 -15.01
CA LEU A 58 0.92 -12.06 -13.79
C LEU A 58 0.55 -11.28 -12.53
N VAL A 59 0.57 -11.98 -11.39
CA VAL A 59 0.52 -11.38 -10.05
C VAL A 59 1.87 -11.55 -9.36
N ALA A 60 2.41 -10.47 -8.82
CA ALA A 60 3.63 -10.47 -8.04
C ALA A 60 3.41 -9.94 -6.63
N THR A 61 4.22 -10.42 -5.68
CA THR A 61 4.24 -9.90 -4.30
C THR A 61 5.36 -8.88 -4.16
N CYS A 62 5.07 -7.78 -3.48
CA CYS A 62 6.04 -6.72 -3.20
C CYS A 62 5.68 -5.98 -1.90
N CYS A 63 6.41 -4.90 -1.64
CA CYS A 63 6.02 -3.86 -0.72
C CYS A 63 5.77 -2.56 -1.49
N SER A 64 4.75 -1.81 -1.09
CA SER A 64 4.43 -0.48 -1.60
C SER A 64 5.62 0.48 -1.46
N PRO A 65 5.70 1.53 -2.29
CA PRO A 65 6.73 2.55 -2.16
C PRO A 65 6.75 3.11 -0.74
N THR A 66 7.92 3.03 -0.11
CA THR A 66 8.16 3.40 1.29
C THR A 66 9.27 4.43 1.33
N SER A 67 9.08 5.53 2.05
CA SER A 67 10.10 6.59 2.16
C SER A 67 11.27 6.14 3.06
N LEU A 68 12.39 6.87 3.03
CA LEU A 68 13.50 6.61 3.97
C LEU A 68 13.08 6.91 5.42
N LEU A 69 12.29 7.96 5.61
CA LEU A 69 11.78 8.33 6.93
C LEU A 69 10.94 7.20 7.51
N GLU A 70 10.00 6.63 6.74
CA GLU A 70 9.18 5.48 7.15
C GLU A 70 10.00 4.24 7.49
N GLN A 71 11.13 4.02 6.80
CA GLN A 71 12.03 2.91 7.09
C GLN A 71 12.82 3.14 8.39
N LEU A 72 13.19 4.39 8.68
CA LEU A 72 13.92 4.72 9.89
C LEU A 72 13.02 4.64 11.13
N THR A 73 11.82 5.22 11.06
CA THR A 73 10.87 5.30 12.19
C THR A 73 10.08 4.01 12.36
N GLY A 74 9.75 3.32 11.27
CA GLY A 74 9.03 2.05 11.30
C GLY A 74 9.92 0.81 11.29
N GLY A 75 11.24 0.95 11.15
CA GLY A 75 12.19 -0.17 11.12
C GLY A 75 11.78 -1.30 10.15
N TRP A 76 11.95 -2.55 10.58
CA TRP A 76 11.59 -3.72 9.77
C TRP A 76 10.07 -3.93 9.63
N ILE A 77 9.27 -3.42 10.57
CA ILE A 77 7.82 -3.67 10.58
C ILE A 77 7.12 -2.94 9.42
N VAL A 78 7.70 -1.85 8.92
CA VAL A 78 7.18 -1.11 7.77
C VAL A 78 6.99 -2.01 6.54
N PHE A 79 7.91 -2.96 6.31
CA PHE A 79 7.83 -3.89 5.18
C PHE A 79 6.79 -4.99 5.35
N TYR A 80 6.38 -5.26 6.61
CA TYR A 80 5.28 -6.16 6.90
C TYR A 80 3.93 -5.46 6.67
N ILE A 81 3.85 -4.17 7.02
CA ILE A 81 2.65 -3.36 6.88
C ILE A 81 2.40 -2.95 5.44
N ASN A 82 3.45 -2.55 4.72
CA ASN A 82 3.36 -2.06 3.35
C ASN A 82 3.35 -3.21 2.33
N ARG A 83 2.99 -4.44 2.70
CA ARG A 83 2.86 -5.54 1.73
C ARG A 83 1.80 -5.20 0.69
N ALA A 84 2.05 -5.62 -0.54
CA ALA A 84 1.15 -5.39 -1.66
C ALA A 84 1.24 -6.51 -2.70
N LEU A 85 0.18 -6.61 -3.50
CA LEU A 85 0.14 -7.36 -4.74
C LEU A 85 0.24 -6.38 -5.91
N LEU A 86 1.07 -6.72 -6.89
CA LEU A 86 1.10 -6.07 -8.19
C LEU A 86 0.46 -7.01 -9.19
N VAL A 87 -0.66 -6.58 -9.76
CA VAL A 87 -1.29 -7.26 -10.88
C VAL A 87 -0.82 -6.56 -12.14
N ILE A 88 -0.09 -7.29 -12.96
CA ILE A 88 0.50 -6.77 -14.20
C ILE A 88 -0.43 -7.20 -15.32
N THR A 89 -0.95 -6.23 -16.05
CA THR A 89 -1.80 -6.47 -17.22
C THR A 89 -1.06 -6.07 -18.49
N ASP A 90 -1.67 -6.37 -19.63
CA ASP A 90 -1.21 -5.89 -20.93
C ASP A 90 -1.34 -4.36 -21.07
N GLN A 91 -2.29 -3.75 -20.38
CA GLN A 91 -2.59 -2.30 -20.44
C GLN A 91 -1.94 -1.44 -19.33
N ARG A 92 -1.80 -1.96 -18.10
CA ARG A 92 -1.32 -1.19 -16.93
C ARG A 92 -0.83 -2.08 -15.80
N ILE A 93 -0.44 -1.46 -14.68
CA ILE A 93 -0.14 -2.14 -13.43
C ILE A 93 -1.19 -1.74 -12.41
N LEU A 94 -1.86 -2.71 -11.79
CA LEU A 94 -2.69 -2.49 -10.61
C LEU A 94 -1.86 -2.78 -9.36
N HIS A 95 -1.89 -1.83 -8.43
CA HIS A 95 -1.27 -1.92 -7.11
C HIS A 95 -2.36 -2.11 -6.06
N LEU A 96 -2.31 -3.25 -5.37
CA LEU A 96 -3.27 -3.61 -4.34
C LEU A 96 -2.52 -3.73 -3.00
N PRO A 97 -2.58 -2.71 -2.13
CA PRO A 97 -2.16 -2.85 -0.73
C PRO A 97 -2.81 -4.07 -0.10
N ALA A 98 -2.02 -4.81 0.68
CA ALA A 98 -2.42 -6.10 1.20
C ALA A 98 -2.13 -6.20 2.69
N THR A 99 -2.92 -7.04 3.35
CA THR A 99 -2.66 -7.50 4.71
C THR A 99 -1.35 -8.27 4.74
N PRO A 100 -0.81 -8.55 5.93
CA PRO A 100 0.45 -9.27 5.98
C PRO A 100 0.38 -10.68 5.37
N ASN A 101 -0.80 -11.30 5.34
CA ASN A 101 -1.04 -12.58 4.67
C ASN A 101 -1.37 -12.44 3.17
N PHE A 102 -1.09 -11.28 2.57
CA PHE A 102 -1.40 -10.88 1.19
C PHE A 102 -2.90 -10.84 0.84
N GLY A 103 -3.80 -10.80 1.83
CA GLY A 103 -5.22 -10.56 1.57
C GLY A 103 -5.49 -9.09 1.22
N TYR A 104 -6.46 -8.84 0.36
CA TYR A 104 -6.85 -7.48 -0.06
C TYR A 104 -7.25 -6.57 1.11
N ARG A 105 -6.95 -5.25 1.02
CA ARG A 105 -7.23 -4.23 2.04
C ARG A 105 -8.23 -3.16 1.59
N ASP A 106 -9.08 -3.47 0.62
CA ASP A 106 -10.08 -2.54 0.09
C ASP A 106 -9.48 -1.22 -0.40
N SER A 107 -8.25 -1.28 -0.92
CA SER A 107 -7.52 -0.18 -1.52
C SER A 107 -6.88 -0.66 -2.81
N ILE A 108 -6.93 0.17 -3.84
CA ILE A 108 -6.37 -0.13 -5.15
C ILE A 108 -5.86 1.16 -5.78
N ALA A 109 -4.76 1.04 -6.50
CA ALA A 109 -4.23 2.07 -7.37
C ALA A 109 -3.85 1.47 -8.72
N GLN A 110 -3.72 2.33 -9.72
CA GLN A 110 -3.27 1.98 -11.05
C GLN A 110 -2.05 2.80 -11.44
N VAL A 111 -1.23 2.24 -12.31
CA VAL A 111 -0.14 2.90 -13.01
C VAL A 111 -0.30 2.60 -14.48
N GLU A 112 -0.73 3.61 -15.25
CA GLU A 112 -0.86 3.50 -16.70
C GLU A 112 0.54 3.42 -17.34
N TYR A 113 0.73 2.49 -18.28
CA TYR A 113 2.00 2.44 -19.01
C TYR A 113 2.29 3.72 -19.80
N ALA A 114 1.25 4.45 -20.21
CA ALA A 114 1.38 5.73 -20.90
C ALA A 114 2.00 6.85 -20.03
N ASP A 115 1.89 6.72 -18.69
CA ASP A 115 2.45 7.68 -17.74
C ASP A 115 3.90 7.36 -17.35
N CYS A 116 4.36 6.15 -17.71
CA CYS A 116 5.70 5.69 -17.40
C CYS A 116 6.70 6.17 -18.46
N GLU A 117 7.75 6.83 -18.00
CA GLU A 117 8.95 7.08 -18.80
C GLU A 117 9.78 5.79 -18.92
N ASP A 118 9.93 5.09 -17.79
CA ASP A 118 10.81 3.92 -17.68
C ASP A 118 10.33 2.99 -16.55
N ILE A 119 10.44 1.67 -16.78
CA ILE A 119 10.10 0.61 -15.81
C ILE A 119 11.28 -0.35 -15.72
N ARG A 120 11.98 -0.36 -14.57
CA ARG A 120 13.16 -1.21 -14.35
C ARG A 120 12.95 -2.24 -13.26
N VAL A 121 13.24 -3.49 -13.58
CA VAL A 121 13.20 -4.61 -12.64
C VAL A 121 14.61 -4.91 -12.10
N GLY A 122 14.85 -4.48 -10.87
CA GLY A 122 16.09 -4.76 -10.11
C GLY A 122 16.02 -6.07 -9.32
N SER A 123 17.01 -6.34 -8.44
CA SER A 123 17.16 -7.62 -7.72
C SER A 123 15.98 -7.97 -6.81
N ARG A 124 15.53 -7.00 -6.03
CA ARG A 124 14.37 -7.14 -5.13
C ARG A 124 13.45 -5.93 -5.23
N HIS A 125 13.45 -5.24 -6.36
CA HIS A 125 12.65 -4.03 -6.51
C HIS A 125 12.18 -3.82 -7.94
N LEU A 126 11.04 -3.14 -8.09
CA LEU A 126 10.54 -2.59 -9.34
C LEU A 126 10.59 -1.06 -9.21
N LYS A 127 11.36 -0.40 -10.07
CA LYS A 127 11.46 1.06 -10.12
C LYS A 127 10.64 1.56 -11.29
N ILE A 128 9.75 2.50 -11.02
CA ILE A 128 8.95 3.20 -12.04
C ILE A 128 9.37 4.66 -12.01
N ARG A 129 9.74 5.19 -13.18
CA ARG A 129 9.91 6.62 -13.39
C ARG A 129 8.75 7.11 -14.24
N TYR A 130 8.07 8.13 -13.75
CA TYR A 130 6.92 8.72 -14.41
C TYR A 130 7.33 9.92 -15.25
N ARG A 131 6.53 10.23 -16.27
CA ARG A 131 6.74 11.38 -17.15
C ARG A 131 6.64 12.73 -16.43
N ASN A 132 5.92 12.79 -15.30
CA ASN A 132 5.87 13.97 -14.44
C ASN A 132 7.16 14.15 -13.58
N GLY A 133 8.19 13.35 -13.79
CA GLY A 133 9.47 13.41 -13.09
C GLY A 133 9.52 12.65 -11.76
N SER A 134 8.36 12.24 -11.21
CA SER A 134 8.30 11.47 -9.98
C SER A 134 8.80 10.03 -10.17
N LYS A 135 9.23 9.41 -9.06
CA LYS A 135 9.80 8.05 -9.06
C LYS A 135 9.25 7.26 -7.90
N GLU A 136 8.86 6.02 -8.17
CA GLU A 136 8.42 5.07 -7.16
C GLU A 136 9.24 3.79 -7.22
N THR A 137 9.52 3.22 -6.04
CA THR A 137 10.24 1.95 -5.92
C THR A 137 9.41 0.98 -5.09
N PHE A 138 8.88 -0.05 -5.74
CA PHE A 138 8.28 -1.19 -5.05
C PHE A 138 9.40 -2.11 -4.58
N LEU A 139 9.43 -2.41 -3.29
CA LEU A 139 10.49 -3.22 -2.66
C LEU A 139 10.06 -4.68 -2.54
N PHE A 140 11.01 -5.54 -2.17
CA PHE A 140 10.81 -6.98 -1.96
C PHE A 140 10.02 -7.70 -3.07
N LEU A 141 10.23 -7.33 -4.33
CA LEU A 141 9.64 -8.04 -5.47
C LEU A 141 10.13 -9.50 -5.49
N ARG A 142 9.24 -10.45 -5.19
CA ARG A 142 9.58 -11.88 -5.06
C ARG A 142 9.02 -12.70 -6.21
N ASN A 143 9.67 -13.84 -6.47
CA ASN A 143 9.16 -14.99 -7.23
C ASN A 143 8.93 -14.83 -8.74
N GLU A 144 8.62 -13.63 -9.25
CA GLU A 144 8.32 -13.37 -10.67
C GLU A 144 9.32 -12.42 -11.35
N ARG A 145 10.42 -12.08 -10.67
CA ARG A 145 11.42 -11.12 -11.14
C ARG A 145 11.96 -11.40 -12.53
N ALA A 146 12.38 -12.63 -12.81
CA ALA A 146 13.01 -12.96 -14.09
C ALA A 146 12.04 -12.76 -15.25
N LYS A 147 10.77 -13.09 -15.03
CA LYS A 147 9.70 -12.93 -16.02
C LYS A 147 9.35 -11.46 -16.21
N LEU A 148 9.21 -10.70 -15.11
CA LEU A 148 9.02 -9.24 -15.18
C LEU A 148 10.18 -8.53 -15.87
N LYS A 149 11.42 -8.95 -15.58
CA LYS A 149 12.61 -8.39 -16.23
C LYS A 149 12.61 -8.68 -17.73
N ALA A 150 12.16 -9.85 -18.16
CA ALA A 150 12.00 -10.17 -19.58
C ALA A 150 10.88 -9.33 -20.22
N HIS A 151 9.72 -9.22 -19.55
CA HIS A 151 8.56 -8.47 -20.02
C HIS A 151 8.84 -6.97 -20.21
N PHE A 152 9.57 -6.36 -19.28
CA PHE A 152 9.92 -4.94 -19.32
C PHE A 152 11.30 -4.66 -19.91
N LYS A 153 12.00 -5.66 -20.46
CA LYS A 153 13.38 -5.48 -20.97
C LYS A 153 13.47 -4.37 -22.02
N ASP A 154 12.50 -4.36 -22.94
CA ASP A 154 12.44 -3.44 -24.07
C ASP A 154 11.34 -2.39 -23.86
N PHE A 155 10.90 -2.18 -22.61
CA PHE A 155 9.95 -1.13 -22.29
C PHE A 155 10.62 0.23 -22.55
N LYS A 156 10.14 0.94 -23.58
CA LYS A 156 10.51 2.32 -23.88
C LYS A 156 9.26 3.17 -23.84
N SER A 157 9.35 4.35 -23.21
CA SER A 157 8.31 5.38 -23.26
C SER A 157 7.71 5.51 -24.66
N GLY A 158 6.39 5.34 -24.77
CA GLY A 158 5.65 5.45 -26.04
C GLY A 158 5.42 4.14 -26.80
N SER A 159 5.99 3.00 -26.39
CA SER A 159 5.74 1.72 -27.07
C SER A 159 4.39 1.09 -26.73
N ARG A 160 3.80 1.44 -25.59
CA ARG A 160 2.44 1.02 -25.21
C ARG A 160 1.50 2.22 -25.31
N ARG A 161 0.58 2.15 -26.28
CA ARG A 161 -0.52 3.11 -26.44
C ARG A 161 -1.56 2.85 -25.37
N GLY A 162 -2.04 3.91 -24.74
CA GLY A 162 -3.08 3.84 -23.70
C GLY A 162 -3.42 5.24 -23.19
N PRO A 163 -4.54 5.41 -22.50
CA PRO A 163 -4.89 6.68 -21.89
C PRO A 163 -3.84 7.05 -20.83
N SER A 164 -3.33 8.27 -20.91
CA SER A 164 -2.52 8.86 -19.84
C SER A 164 -3.44 9.31 -18.71
N SER A 165 -3.03 9.14 -17.46
CA SER A 165 -3.76 9.73 -16.36
C SER A 165 -3.51 11.23 -16.30
N THR A 166 -4.51 11.99 -15.83
CA THR A 166 -4.40 13.45 -15.66
C THR A 166 -3.26 13.86 -14.72
N LEU A 167 -2.89 12.99 -13.77
CA LEU A 167 -1.82 13.24 -12.79
C LEU A 167 -0.43 12.80 -13.30
N GLY A 168 -0.37 12.03 -14.40
CA GLY A 168 0.87 11.53 -14.99
C GLY A 168 1.68 10.62 -14.05
N GLY A 169 1.01 9.90 -13.15
CA GLY A 169 1.62 9.08 -12.10
C GLY A 169 0.71 7.95 -11.60
N ARG A 170 1.01 7.39 -10.43
CA ARG A 170 0.12 6.40 -9.79
C ARG A 170 -1.17 7.08 -9.32
N VAL A 171 -2.31 6.54 -9.75
CA VAL A 171 -3.65 7.07 -9.42
C VAL A 171 -4.41 6.06 -8.58
N HIS A 172 -4.96 6.50 -7.46
CA HIS A 172 -5.82 5.65 -6.62
C HIS A 172 -7.19 5.50 -7.25
N LEU A 173 -7.77 4.30 -7.16
CA LEU A 173 -9.09 4.00 -7.67
C LEU A 173 -10.06 3.71 -6.52
N CYS A 174 -11.34 4.02 -6.74
CA CYS A 174 -12.38 3.60 -5.82
C CYS A 174 -12.51 2.06 -5.83
N PRO A 175 -12.40 1.37 -4.69
CA PRO A 175 -12.50 -0.09 -4.64
C PRO A 175 -13.91 -0.60 -5.01
N ARG A 176 -14.94 0.25 -4.93
CA ARG A 176 -16.33 -0.12 -5.25
C ARG A 176 -16.71 0.04 -6.72
N CYS A 177 -16.24 1.11 -7.37
CA CYS A 177 -16.72 1.51 -8.70
C CYS A 177 -15.61 1.88 -9.68
N THR A 178 -14.36 1.69 -9.27
CA THR A 178 -13.12 1.86 -10.05
C THR A 178 -12.88 3.25 -10.64
N ALA A 179 -13.72 4.23 -10.29
CA ALA A 179 -13.49 5.62 -10.64
C ALA A 179 -12.17 6.12 -10.03
N PRO A 180 -11.37 6.91 -10.77
CA PRO A 180 -10.17 7.53 -10.23
C PRO A 180 -10.53 8.47 -9.09
N LEU A 181 -9.73 8.43 -8.02
CA LEU A 181 -9.88 9.29 -6.85
C LEU A 181 -8.98 10.51 -6.99
N GLN A 182 -9.50 11.67 -6.59
CA GLN A 182 -8.75 12.92 -6.60
C GLN A 182 -7.92 13.06 -5.31
N PRO A 183 -6.66 13.51 -5.40
CA PRO A 183 -5.82 13.81 -4.25
C PRO A 183 -6.55 14.66 -3.20
N ASP A 184 -6.43 14.27 -1.93
CA ASP A 184 -6.99 14.98 -0.77
C ASP A 184 -8.53 15.16 -0.78
N HIS A 185 -9.23 14.40 -1.64
CA HIS A 185 -10.69 14.29 -1.63
C HIS A 185 -11.12 12.90 -1.14
N TYR A 186 -11.54 12.79 0.12
CA TYR A 186 -11.84 11.51 0.79
C TYR A 186 -13.27 11.00 0.57
N GLN A 187 -13.87 11.31 -0.58
CA GLN A 187 -15.14 10.75 -1.02
C GLN A 187 -15.06 10.42 -2.51
N CYS A 188 -15.66 9.32 -2.93
CA CYS A 188 -15.74 9.01 -4.35
C CYS A 188 -16.86 9.83 -5.02
N ASP A 189 -16.53 10.62 -6.05
CA ASP A 189 -17.52 11.43 -6.79
C ASP A 189 -18.62 10.59 -7.46
N LYS A 190 -18.27 9.37 -7.92
CA LYS A 190 -19.18 8.50 -8.67
C LYS A 190 -20.13 7.70 -7.77
N CYS A 191 -19.61 7.05 -6.73
CA CYS A 191 -20.40 6.14 -5.89
C CYS A 191 -20.60 6.60 -4.45
N ARG A 192 -20.06 7.77 -4.08
CA ARG A 192 -20.14 8.39 -2.75
C ARG A 192 -19.54 7.59 -1.60
N LEU A 193 -18.78 6.53 -1.88
CA LEU A 193 -18.01 5.81 -0.88
C LEU A 193 -17.07 6.79 -0.16
N THR A 194 -17.14 6.82 1.17
CA THR A 194 -16.31 7.68 2.02
C THR A 194 -15.06 6.96 2.49
N PHE A 195 -13.96 7.68 2.53
CA PHE A 195 -12.67 7.22 3.00
C PHE A 195 -12.29 7.94 4.30
N LYS A 196 -11.33 7.36 5.01
CA LYS A 196 -10.70 7.99 6.17
C LYS A 196 -9.96 9.25 5.74
N ASP A 197 -10.03 10.31 6.55
CA ASP A 197 -9.51 11.63 6.19
C ASP A 197 -8.31 12.05 7.06
N MET A 198 -7.48 12.94 6.50
CA MET A 198 -6.25 13.43 7.15
C MET A 198 -6.51 14.25 8.41
N GLY A 199 -7.62 14.98 8.49
CA GLY A 199 -7.97 15.82 9.62
C GLY A 199 -8.24 14.99 10.87
N THR A 200 -9.12 13.99 10.73
CA THR A 200 -9.45 13.04 11.79
C THR A 200 -8.22 12.27 12.25
N ALA A 201 -7.40 11.74 11.34
CA ALA A 201 -6.15 11.09 11.73
C ALA A 201 -5.22 12.00 12.52
N THR A 202 -4.99 13.23 12.03
CA THR A 202 -4.09 14.17 12.72
C THR A 202 -4.59 14.46 14.12
N ARG A 203 -5.90 14.73 14.27
CA ARG A 203 -6.51 15.00 15.58
C ARG A 203 -6.38 13.81 16.51
N LEU A 204 -6.68 12.60 16.05
CA LEU A 204 -6.58 11.39 16.86
C LEU A 204 -5.13 11.07 17.23
N SER A 205 -4.18 11.23 16.30
CA SER A 205 -2.75 11.09 16.58
C SER A 205 -2.28 12.03 17.68
N LEU A 206 -2.74 13.29 17.71
CA LEU A 206 -2.31 14.27 18.70
C LEU A 206 -2.99 14.08 20.06
N LEU A 207 -4.28 13.79 20.08
CA LEU A 207 -5.08 13.78 21.32
C LEU A 207 -5.07 12.45 22.06
N LEU A 208 -4.95 11.33 21.33
CA LEU A 208 -5.09 10.00 21.90
C LEU A 208 -3.81 9.20 21.66
N PRO A 209 -3.27 8.53 22.69
CA PRO A 209 -2.15 7.62 22.52
C PRO A 209 -2.42 6.53 21.50
N GLY A 210 -1.57 6.45 20.47
CA GLY A 210 -1.77 5.52 19.35
C GLY A 210 -2.95 5.81 18.43
N GLY A 211 -3.64 6.94 18.62
CA GLY A 211 -4.92 7.24 17.98
C GLY A 211 -4.88 7.22 16.45
N GLY A 212 -3.78 7.69 15.86
CA GLY A 212 -3.59 7.65 14.40
C GLY A 212 -3.49 6.23 13.84
N TYR A 213 -2.80 5.33 14.53
CA TYR A 213 -2.68 3.94 14.10
C TYR A 213 -3.97 3.17 14.32
N PHE A 214 -4.66 3.37 15.45
CA PHE A 214 -5.98 2.77 15.66
C PHE A 214 -6.97 3.22 14.58
N TYR A 215 -7.00 4.53 14.30
CA TYR A 215 -7.85 5.07 13.25
C TYR A 215 -7.53 4.47 11.88
N THR A 216 -6.26 4.27 11.53
CA THR A 216 -5.88 3.63 10.25
C THR A 216 -5.99 2.10 10.24
N GLY A 217 -6.40 1.48 11.36
CA GLY A 217 -6.60 0.03 11.49
C GLY A 217 -5.32 -0.76 11.76
N HIS A 218 -4.23 -0.10 12.15
CA HIS A 218 -2.96 -0.71 12.51
C HIS A 218 -2.88 -0.97 14.02
N TRP A 219 -3.76 -1.84 14.51
CA TRP A 219 -3.94 -2.11 15.95
C TRP A 219 -2.64 -2.43 16.70
N PHE A 220 -1.77 -3.28 16.13
CA PHE A 220 -0.50 -3.62 16.77
C PHE A 220 0.42 -2.42 16.92
N LEU A 221 0.48 -1.54 15.91
CA LEU A 221 1.22 -0.28 16.02
C LEU A 221 0.58 0.64 17.05
N GLY A 222 -0.75 0.77 17.03
CA GLY A 222 -1.48 1.60 18.00
C GLY A 222 -1.25 1.19 19.45
N ILE A 223 -1.17 -0.12 19.74
CA ILE A 223 -0.84 -0.60 21.08
C ILE A 223 0.60 -0.24 21.47
N GLY A 224 1.56 -0.47 20.57
CA GLY A 224 2.96 -0.13 20.83
C GLY A 224 3.16 1.36 21.07
N ASP A 225 2.54 2.19 20.23
CA ASP A 225 2.53 3.65 20.34
C ASP A 225 1.91 4.10 21.66
N LEU A 226 0.73 3.55 22.00
CA LEU A 226 0.06 3.84 23.28
C LEU A 226 0.96 3.55 24.49
N MET A 227 1.70 2.43 24.47
CA MET A 227 2.59 2.08 25.58
C MET A 227 3.75 3.08 25.71
N VAL A 228 4.37 3.45 24.58
CA VAL A 228 5.49 4.42 24.56
C VAL A 228 5.00 5.80 24.99
N GLU A 229 3.90 6.27 24.40
CA GLU A 229 3.29 7.54 24.75
C GLU A 229 2.86 7.62 26.21
N ALA A 230 2.19 6.59 26.73
CA ALA A 230 1.76 6.55 28.13
C ALA A 230 2.96 6.59 29.07
N GLY A 231 4.05 5.87 28.75
CA GLY A 231 5.29 5.94 29.51
C GLY A 231 5.91 7.33 29.50
N LEU A 232 6.02 7.97 28.33
CA LEU A 232 6.56 9.33 28.20
C LEU A 232 5.69 10.37 28.92
N LEU A 233 4.37 10.24 28.84
CA LEU A 233 3.43 11.11 29.56
C LEU A 233 3.60 10.99 31.07
N LEU A 234 3.76 9.77 31.60
CA LEU A 234 4.02 9.55 33.03
C LEU A 234 5.35 10.18 33.46
N LEU A 235 6.42 10.02 32.66
CA LEU A 235 7.72 10.63 32.94
C LEU A 235 7.66 12.16 32.93
N VAL A 236 6.91 12.76 31.99
CA VAL A 236 6.69 14.20 31.96
C VAL A 236 5.91 14.65 33.20
N ALA A 237 4.82 13.96 33.54
CA ALA A 237 3.99 14.32 34.70
C ALA A 237 4.75 14.19 36.03
N ASP A 238 5.56 13.14 36.18
CA ASP A 238 6.43 12.92 37.35
C ASP A 238 7.49 14.03 37.46
N ALA A 239 8.20 14.32 36.37
CA ALA A 239 9.19 15.40 36.33
C ALA A 239 8.56 16.77 36.60
N MET A 240 7.38 17.07 36.06
CA MET A 240 6.65 18.31 36.39
C MET A 240 6.26 18.35 37.87
N SER A 241 5.81 17.24 38.44
CA SER A 241 5.46 17.15 39.87
C SER A 241 6.68 17.36 40.77
N GLY A 242 7.83 16.78 40.42
CA GLY A 242 9.12 17.02 41.08
C GLY A 242 9.56 18.48 40.99
N GLY A 243 9.39 19.11 39.82
CA GLY A 243 9.70 20.53 39.60
C GLY A 243 8.84 21.46 40.46
N LEU A 244 7.55 21.14 40.60
CA LEU A 244 6.64 21.85 41.51
C LEU A 244 6.98 21.64 42.99
N ALA A 245 7.54 20.47 43.34
CA ALA A 245 8.04 20.18 44.69
C ALA A 245 9.45 20.76 44.97
N GLY A 246 10.06 21.43 44.00
CA GLY A 246 11.39 22.05 44.13
C GLY A 246 12.58 21.10 44.00
N GLN A 247 12.38 19.92 43.41
CA GLN A 247 13.47 18.97 43.16
C GLN A 247 14.36 19.46 42.00
N GLU A 248 15.67 19.51 42.23
CA GLU A 248 16.65 19.92 41.21
C GLU A 248 16.62 18.99 39.98
N GLY A 249 16.85 19.53 38.78
CA GLY A 249 16.90 18.75 37.53
C GLY A 249 15.54 18.35 36.94
N SER A 250 14.45 18.62 37.65
CA SER A 250 13.10 18.16 37.27
C SER A 250 12.55 18.86 36.03
N TRP A 251 12.81 20.16 35.86
CA TRP A 251 12.34 20.91 34.69
C TRP A 251 13.10 20.55 33.42
N GLU A 252 14.39 20.24 33.54
CA GLU A 252 15.24 19.73 32.47
C GLU A 252 14.72 18.36 32.01
N ALA A 253 14.42 17.47 32.95
CA ALA A 253 13.82 16.17 32.66
C ALA A 253 12.45 16.31 31.97
N ALA A 254 11.57 17.18 32.49
CA ALA A 254 10.25 17.43 31.89
C ALA A 254 10.38 17.96 30.44
N THR A 255 11.33 18.87 30.20
CA THR A 255 11.60 19.41 28.86
C THR A 255 12.12 18.34 27.92
N PHE A 256 13.05 17.51 28.38
CA PHE A 256 13.63 16.43 27.59
C PHE A 256 12.57 15.39 27.20
N PHE A 257 11.83 14.85 28.17
CA PHE A 257 10.80 13.84 27.91
C PHE A 257 9.61 14.43 27.15
N GLY A 258 9.25 15.70 27.39
CA GLY A 258 8.22 16.41 26.64
C GLY A 258 8.61 16.60 25.17
N GLY A 259 9.89 16.88 24.90
CA GLY A 259 10.44 16.93 23.54
C GLY A 259 10.37 15.57 22.84
N LEU A 260 10.73 14.48 23.53
CA LEU A 260 10.61 13.12 22.98
C LEU A 260 9.16 12.75 22.67
N LEU A 261 8.22 13.07 23.57
CA LEU A 261 6.79 12.86 23.35
C LEU A 261 6.29 13.65 22.13
N ALA A 262 6.71 14.90 21.98
CA ALA A 262 6.32 15.72 20.82
C ALA A 262 6.84 15.12 19.50
N ILE A 263 8.09 14.63 19.48
CA ILE A 263 8.67 13.96 18.30
C ILE A 263 7.89 12.69 17.96
N GLU A 264 7.59 11.87 18.97
CA GLU A 264 6.82 10.64 18.80
C GLU A 264 5.44 10.93 18.20
N LYS A 265 4.73 11.92 18.74
CA LYS A 265 3.44 12.40 18.20
C LYS A 265 3.53 12.81 16.72
N LEU A 266 4.60 13.53 16.35
CA LEU A 266 4.82 13.94 14.97
C LEU A 266 5.07 12.74 14.05
N ILE A 267 5.77 11.71 14.51
CA ILE A 267 5.95 10.45 13.78
C ILE A 267 4.60 9.78 13.56
N THR A 268 3.76 9.69 14.59
CA THR A 268 2.41 9.09 14.51
C THR A 268 1.49 9.86 13.56
N VAL A 269 1.54 11.20 13.57
CA VAL A 269 0.84 12.03 12.57
C VAL A 269 1.35 11.74 11.15
N TYR A 270 2.66 11.70 10.96
CA TYR A 270 3.28 11.44 9.66
C TYR A 270 2.87 10.07 9.09
N HIS A 271 2.95 9.01 9.90
CA HIS A 271 2.54 7.66 9.49
C HIS A 271 1.03 7.57 9.20
N ALA A 272 0.18 8.13 10.06
CA ALA A 272 -1.26 8.09 9.85
C ALA A 272 -1.67 8.78 8.53
N ARG A 273 -1.09 9.95 8.24
CA ARG A 273 -1.29 10.65 6.96
C ARG A 273 -0.83 9.82 5.77
N ARG A 274 0.32 9.14 5.88
CA ARG A 274 0.81 8.26 4.81
C ARG A 274 -0.16 7.13 4.50
N TYR A 275 -0.74 6.50 5.52
CA TYR A 275 -1.71 5.41 5.31
C TYR A 275 -3.03 5.90 4.72
N ILE A 276 -3.49 7.09 5.10
CA ILE A 276 -4.70 7.69 4.53
C ILE A 276 -4.57 8.00 3.05
N ARG A 277 -3.37 8.34 2.58
CA ARG A 277 -3.11 8.52 1.14
C ARG A 277 -3.39 7.27 0.30
N GLU A 278 -3.57 6.10 0.93
CA GLU A 278 -4.00 4.88 0.27
C GLU A 278 -5.54 4.74 0.16
N TYR A 279 -6.32 5.76 0.54
CA TYR A 279 -7.78 5.78 0.49
C TYR A 279 -8.42 4.58 1.18
N LEU A 280 -8.18 4.47 2.49
CA LEU A 280 -8.77 3.44 3.32
C LEU A 280 -10.28 3.71 3.51
N PRO A 281 -11.18 2.80 3.14
CA PRO A 281 -12.62 2.99 3.37
C PRO A 281 -12.94 3.14 4.86
N ASN A 282 -13.96 3.94 5.17
CA ASN A 282 -14.48 4.06 6.54
C ASN A 282 -15.12 2.74 6.99
N ASP A 283 -15.98 2.19 6.13
CA ASP A 283 -16.69 0.93 6.38
C ASP A 283 -16.07 -0.21 5.58
N ARG A 284 -15.91 -1.36 6.23
CA ARG A 284 -15.43 -2.61 5.63
C ARG A 284 -16.34 -3.78 6.02
N PRO A 285 -16.54 -4.79 5.15
CA PRO A 285 -15.97 -4.92 3.80
C PRO A 285 -16.65 -3.99 2.77
N VAL A 286 -15.93 -3.64 1.70
CA VAL A 286 -16.54 -2.88 0.58
C VAL A 286 -17.27 -3.84 -0.34
N THR A 287 -18.60 -3.72 -0.38
CA THR A 287 -19.41 -4.42 -1.39
C THR A 287 -19.33 -3.70 -2.73
N PRO A 288 -19.12 -4.44 -3.84
CA PRO A 288 -19.25 -3.89 -5.19
C PRO A 288 -20.66 -3.35 -5.40
N ARG A 289 -20.81 -2.28 -6.20
CA ARG A 289 -22.12 -1.94 -6.76
C ARG A 289 -22.36 -2.87 -7.95
N GLY A 290 -23.43 -3.67 -7.86
CA GLY A 290 -23.98 -4.38 -9.03
C GLY A 290 -24.45 -3.40 -10.09
#